data_AF-A0A9Q1FFD0-F1
#
_entry.id   AF-A0A9Q1FFD0-F1
#
_cell.length_a   1.000
_cell.length_b   1.000
_cell.length_c   1.000
_cell.angle_alpha   90.00
_cell.angle_beta   90.00
_cell.angle_gamma   90.00
#
_symmetry.space_group_name_H-M   'P 1'
#
loop_
_entity.id
_entity.type
_entity.pdbx_description
1 polymer ?
#
loop_
_entity_poly.entity_id
_entity_poly.type
_entity_poly.pdbx_seq_one_letter_code
_entity_poly.pdbx_strand_id
1 'polypeptide(L)'
;MMLHCLFLLFSTMVGESFQDGITEMSNAVQALEGSSATLSCNYTSSNPGDSIHWYRQYPSSKPEFLILISKFKEREEKDGFIVKLEKANNLVHLELSSAEVTDSALYYCALQPTVTGNPFTLHKNVTLQEPFGTVRSKVHASLP
;
A
#
# COMPACT_ATOMS: atom_id res chain seq x y z
N MET A 1 -52.58 -7.43 -8.83
CA MET A 1 -51.40 -8.26 -9.17
C MET A 1 -50.35 -7.54 -10.02
N MET A 2 -50.68 -6.47 -10.76
CA MET A 2 -49.72 -5.62 -11.50
C MET A 2 -49.14 -4.42 -10.70
N LEU A 3 -49.08 -4.51 -9.37
CA LEU A 3 -48.44 -3.46 -8.55
C LEU A 3 -47.36 -4.02 -7.61
N HIS A 4 -47.29 -5.35 -7.45
CA HIS A 4 -46.21 -6.01 -6.72
C HIS A 4 -44.94 -6.21 -7.57
N CYS A 5 -45.05 -6.24 -8.91
CA CYS A 5 -43.88 -6.35 -9.78
C CYS A 5 -43.06 -5.05 -9.90
N LEU A 6 -43.69 -3.88 -9.74
CA LEU A 6 -43.01 -2.58 -9.84
C LEU A 6 -42.12 -2.27 -8.62
N PHE A 7 -42.44 -2.84 -7.46
CA PHE A 7 -41.61 -2.71 -6.26
C PHE A 7 -40.36 -3.61 -6.29
N LEU A 8 -40.37 -4.71 -7.06
CA LEU A 8 -39.23 -5.62 -7.17
C LEU A 8 -38.16 -5.15 -8.17
N LEU A 9 -38.45 -4.14 -8.99
CA LEU A 9 -37.49 -3.56 -9.95
C LEU A 9 -36.61 -2.46 -9.34
N PHE A 10 -36.91 -2.00 -8.13
CA PHE A 10 -36.11 -0.99 -7.42
C PHE A 10 -35.02 -1.59 -6.52
N SER A 11 -34.94 -2.92 -6.41
CA SER A 11 -33.94 -3.59 -5.58
C SER A 11 -32.59 -3.70 -6.28
N THR A 12 -31.67 -2.89 -5.76
CA THR A 12 -30.22 -3.10 -5.68
C THR A 12 -29.43 -3.08 -6.98
N MET A 13 -29.36 -1.89 -7.61
CA MET A 13 -28.04 -1.42 -8.05
C MET A 13 -27.27 -0.98 -6.80
N VAL A 14 -26.82 -1.94 -5.98
CA VAL A 14 -25.68 -1.68 -5.10
C VAL A 14 -24.50 -1.67 -6.07
N GLY A 15 -24.23 -0.50 -6.65
CA GLY A 15 -22.98 -0.30 -7.35
C GLY A 15 -21.89 -0.54 -6.33
N GLU A 16 -21.12 -1.62 -6.50
CA GLU A 16 -19.82 -1.72 -5.86
C GLU A 16 -19.00 -0.56 -6.40
N SER A 17 -18.92 0.51 -5.62
CA SER A 17 -17.91 1.52 -5.86
C SER A 17 -16.57 0.80 -5.72
N PHE A 18 -15.84 0.64 -6.84
CA PHE A 18 -14.43 0.25 -6.79
C PHE A 18 -13.69 1.38 -6.08
N GLN A 19 -13.60 1.25 -4.76
CA GLN A 19 -12.91 2.21 -3.93
C GLN A 19 -11.44 1.82 -3.95
N ASP A 20 -10.60 2.69 -4.52
CA ASP A 20 -9.16 2.53 -4.46
C ASP A 20 -8.72 2.54 -2.99
N GLY A 21 -7.77 1.68 -2.62
CA GLY A 21 -7.36 1.52 -1.23
C GLY A 21 -6.11 0.68 -1.06
N ILE A 22 -5.51 0.75 0.12
CA ILE A 22 -4.47 -0.17 0.56
C ILE A 22 -4.85 -0.73 1.93
N THR A 23 -4.57 -2.01 2.12
CA THR A 23 -4.76 -2.74 3.38
C THR A 23 -3.46 -3.46 3.75
N GLU A 24 -3.04 -3.40 5.01
CA GLU A 24 -1.89 -4.19 5.46
C GLU A 24 -2.27 -5.66 5.66
N MET A 25 -1.33 -6.57 5.40
CA MET A 25 -1.54 -8.00 5.67
C MET A 25 -1.07 -8.41 7.06
N SER A 26 -0.16 -7.65 7.68
CA SER A 26 0.27 -7.85 9.06
C SER A 26 0.71 -6.54 9.68
N ASN A 27 0.26 -6.30 10.91
CA ASN A 27 0.55 -5.08 11.66
C ASN A 27 1.99 -5.06 12.22
N ALA A 28 2.61 -6.24 12.34
CA ALA A 28 3.96 -6.39 12.86
C ALA A 28 4.69 -7.59 12.25
N VAL A 29 6.00 -7.45 12.06
CA VAL A 29 6.93 -8.49 11.60
C VAL A 29 8.09 -8.53 12.57
N GLN A 30 8.46 -9.73 13.03
CA GLN A 30 9.66 -9.96 13.82
C GLN A 30 10.70 -10.67 12.95
N ALA A 31 11.94 -10.22 13.02
CA ALA A 31 13.05 -10.79 12.28
C ALA A 31 14.28 -10.93 13.18
N LEU A 32 15.07 -11.97 12.97
CA LEU A 32 16.41 -12.06 13.56
C LEU A 32 17.40 -11.32 12.68
N GLU A 33 18.45 -10.75 13.27
CA GLU A 33 19.53 -10.13 12.52
C GLU A 33 20.12 -11.13 11.52
N GLY A 34 20.35 -10.69 10.29
CA GLY A 34 20.82 -11.54 9.18
C GLY A 34 19.74 -12.38 8.51
N SER A 35 18.50 -12.39 9.01
CA SER A 35 17.37 -13.10 8.38
C SER A 35 16.57 -12.20 7.43
N SER A 36 15.90 -12.80 6.45
CA SER A 36 15.00 -12.05 5.55
C SER A 36 13.72 -11.65 6.29
N ALA A 37 13.27 -10.42 6.10
CA ALA A 37 12.01 -9.91 6.61
C ALA A 37 11.12 -9.47 5.44
N THR A 38 9.85 -9.87 5.44
CA THR A 38 8.89 -9.51 4.39
C THR A 38 7.68 -8.81 4.97
N LEU A 39 7.42 -7.61 4.47
CA LEU A 39 6.20 -6.83 4.71
C LEU A 39 5.29 -6.97 3.50
N SER A 40 3.98 -7.04 3.72
CA SER A 40 3.02 -7.26 2.65
C SER A 40 1.84 -6.32 2.78
N CYS A 41 1.43 -5.72 1.68
CA CYS A 41 0.24 -4.88 1.60
C CYS A 41 -0.63 -5.32 0.42
N ASN A 42 -1.95 -5.33 0.62
CA ASN A 42 -2.93 -5.49 -0.44
C ASN A 42 -3.29 -4.10 -0.98
N TYR A 43 -3.45 -3.99 -2.29
CA TYR A 43 -3.89 -2.76 -2.92
C TYR A 43 -5.10 -3.00 -3.83
N THR A 44 -6.00 -2.04 -3.88
CA THR A 44 -7.09 -1.97 -4.84
C THR A 44 -6.91 -0.68 -5.62
N SER A 45 -6.74 -0.78 -6.93
CA SER A 45 -6.52 0.39 -7.79
C SER A 45 -7.12 0.15 -9.17
N SER A 46 -8.06 1.00 -9.55
CA SER A 46 -8.72 1.04 -10.85
C SER A 46 -7.83 1.59 -11.96
N ASN A 47 -6.82 2.39 -11.63
CA ASN A 47 -5.95 3.05 -12.61
C ASN A 47 -4.68 2.23 -12.89
N PRO A 48 -4.37 1.90 -14.15
CA PRO A 48 -3.16 1.13 -14.48
C PRO A 48 -1.88 1.95 -14.29
N GLY A 49 -1.97 3.28 -14.33
CA GLY A 49 -0.84 4.19 -14.15
C GLY A 49 -0.40 4.38 -12.70
N ASP A 50 -1.10 3.83 -11.71
CA ASP A 50 -0.76 4.00 -10.31
C ASP A 50 0.54 3.28 -9.95
N SER A 51 1.17 3.78 -8.89
CA SER A 51 2.40 3.22 -8.33
C SER A 51 2.25 3.02 -6.83
N ILE A 52 2.97 2.03 -6.31
CA ILE A 52 3.02 1.76 -4.89
C ILE A 52 4.38 2.19 -4.34
N HIS A 53 4.36 2.91 -3.22
CA HIS A 53 5.52 3.52 -2.59
C HIS A 53 5.73 2.93 -1.20
N TRP A 54 6.99 2.69 -0.86
CA TRP A 54 7.40 2.25 0.46
C TRP A 54 8.20 3.34 1.16
N TYR A 55 7.87 3.58 2.42
CA TYR A 55 8.57 4.50 3.30
C TYR A 55 8.98 3.80 4.60
N ARG A 56 10.02 4.33 5.25
CA ARG A 56 10.45 3.95 6.60
C ARG A 56 10.39 5.15 7.52
N GLN A 57 9.97 4.95 8.76
CA GLN A 57 9.95 5.98 9.79
C GLN A 57 10.55 5.43 11.08
N TYR A 58 11.67 6.03 11.48
CA TYR A 58 12.23 5.84 12.81
C TYR A 58 11.41 6.58 13.87
N PRO A 59 11.47 6.15 15.15
CA PRO A 59 10.83 6.86 16.25
C PRO A 59 11.15 8.37 16.21
N SER A 60 10.11 9.20 16.34
CA SER A 60 10.22 10.66 16.33
C SER A 60 10.82 11.30 15.07
N SER A 61 10.93 10.54 13.98
CA SER A 61 11.45 11.02 12.68
C SER A 61 10.31 11.17 11.67
N LYS A 62 10.56 11.86 10.56
CA LYS A 62 9.61 11.89 9.43
C LYS A 62 9.75 10.60 8.59
N PRO A 63 8.70 10.18 7.86
CA PRO A 63 8.84 9.09 6.88
C PRO A 63 9.86 9.43 5.79
N GLU A 64 10.71 8.46 5.47
CA GLU A 64 11.74 8.51 4.44
C GLU A 64 11.39 7.57 3.31
N PHE A 65 11.48 8.04 2.07
CA PHE A 65 11.19 7.22 0.89
C PHE A 65 12.27 6.16 0.69
N LEU A 66 11.86 4.90 0.54
CA LEU A 66 12.75 3.79 0.24
C LEU A 66 12.77 3.52 -1.27
N ILE A 67 11.62 3.06 -1.78
CA ILE A 67 11.48 2.44 -3.10
C ILE A 67 10.02 2.53 -3.57
N LEU A 68 9.82 2.56 -4.88
CA LEU A 68 8.51 2.47 -5.51
C LEU A 68 8.49 1.36 -6.55
N ILE A 69 7.29 0.86 -6.85
CA ILE A 69 7.04 -0.05 -7.96
C ILE A 69 5.82 0.43 -8.77
N SER A 70 5.98 0.45 -10.09
CA SER A 70 4.84 0.66 -11.00
C SER A 70 4.07 -0.65 -11.16
N LYS A 71 2.75 -0.58 -11.32
CA LYS A 71 1.89 -1.76 -11.58
C LYS A 71 2.27 -2.54 -12.85
N PHE A 72 3.07 -1.96 -13.76
CA PHE A 72 3.57 -2.65 -14.96
C PHE A 72 4.79 -3.53 -14.69
N LYS A 73 5.43 -3.40 -13.54
CA LYS A 73 6.63 -4.18 -13.17
C LYS A 73 6.27 -5.27 -12.17
N GLU A 74 7.11 -6.29 -12.11
CA GLU A 74 6.95 -7.43 -11.18
C GLU A 74 7.94 -7.36 -10.01
N ARG A 75 9.09 -6.71 -10.23
CA ARG A 75 10.17 -6.59 -9.25
C ARG A 75 10.90 -5.27 -9.41
N GLU A 76 11.30 -4.69 -8.28
CA GLU A 76 12.20 -3.55 -8.18
C GLU A 76 13.18 -3.76 -7.02
N GLU A 77 14.38 -3.20 -7.11
CA GLU A 77 15.40 -3.34 -6.07
C GLU A 77 16.20 -2.05 -5.93
N LYS A 78 16.39 -1.60 -4.69
CA LYS A 78 17.14 -0.39 -4.37
C LYS A 78 17.63 -0.43 -2.93
N ASP A 79 18.91 -0.13 -2.70
CA ASP A 79 19.52 0.02 -1.37
C ASP A 79 19.24 -1.16 -0.40
N GLY A 80 19.25 -2.40 -0.92
CA GLY A 80 18.98 -3.61 -0.12
C GLY A 80 17.51 -3.93 0.12
N PHE A 81 16.60 -3.07 -0.37
CA PHE A 81 15.16 -3.32 -0.37
C PHE A 81 14.72 -3.89 -1.71
N ILE A 82 13.97 -5.00 -1.68
CA ILE A 82 13.38 -5.63 -2.85
C ILE A 82 11.87 -5.47 -2.76
N VAL A 83 11.24 -4.94 -3.80
CA VAL A 83 9.78 -4.91 -3.92
C VAL A 83 9.32 -5.91 -4.97
N LYS A 84 8.33 -6.74 -4.62
CA LYS A 84 7.71 -7.72 -5.52
C LYS A 84 6.22 -7.44 -5.64
N LEU A 85 5.69 -7.45 -6.86
CA LEU A 85 4.28 -7.27 -7.15
C LEU A 85 3.63 -8.60 -7.53
N GLU A 86 2.73 -9.09 -6.68
CA GLU A 86 1.91 -10.27 -6.93
C GLU A 86 0.54 -9.83 -7.44
N LYS A 87 0.41 -9.74 -8.77
CA LYS A 87 -0.79 -9.21 -9.44
C LYS A 87 -2.03 -10.07 -9.22
N ALA A 88 -1.89 -11.39 -9.07
CA ALA A 88 -3.04 -12.30 -8.93
C ALA A 88 -3.89 -12.02 -7.70
N ASN A 89 -3.25 -11.62 -6.60
CA ASN A 89 -3.89 -11.34 -5.31
C ASN A 89 -3.84 -9.86 -4.93
N ASN A 90 -3.40 -8.99 -5.85
CA ASN A 90 -3.11 -7.58 -5.63
C ASN A 90 -2.24 -7.34 -4.38
N LEU A 91 -1.21 -8.15 -4.20
CA LEU A 91 -0.26 -7.99 -3.11
C LEU A 91 1.02 -7.32 -3.59
N VAL A 92 1.61 -6.52 -2.73
CA VAL A 92 2.93 -5.95 -2.89
C VAL A 92 3.75 -6.27 -1.66
N HIS A 93 4.95 -6.79 -1.88
CA HIS A 93 5.86 -7.23 -0.83
C HIS A 93 7.08 -6.34 -0.80
N LEU A 94 7.46 -5.84 0.37
CA LEU A 94 8.77 -5.28 0.64
C LEU A 94 9.59 -6.32 1.38
N GLU A 95 10.67 -6.78 0.77
CA GLU A 95 11.60 -7.73 1.34
C GLU A 95 12.92 -7.03 1.69
N LEU A 96 13.34 -7.19 2.93
CA LEU A 96 14.67 -6.88 3.41
C LEU A 96 15.47 -8.18 3.34
N SER A 97 16.48 -8.26 2.47
CA SER A 97 17.23 -9.51 2.25
C SER A 97 17.97 -10.00 3.50
N SER A 98 18.42 -9.07 4.33
CA SER A 98 19.12 -9.32 5.60
C SER A 98 18.75 -8.20 6.55
N ALA A 99 17.82 -8.47 7.48
CA ALA A 99 17.39 -7.51 8.47
C ALA A 99 18.53 -7.20 9.44
N GLU A 100 18.77 -5.92 9.69
CA GLU A 100 19.64 -5.45 10.77
C GLU A 100 18.80 -4.90 11.93
N VAL A 101 19.37 -4.85 13.14
CA VAL A 101 18.68 -4.21 14.29
C VAL A 101 18.28 -2.76 13.97
N THR A 102 19.09 -2.08 13.16
CA THR A 102 18.88 -0.71 12.62
C THR A 102 17.70 -0.61 11.66
N ASP A 103 17.16 -1.72 11.17
CA ASP A 103 15.95 -1.74 10.33
C ASP A 103 14.66 -1.77 11.16
N SER A 104 14.74 -1.88 12.48
CA SER A 104 13.60 -1.79 13.38
C SER A 104 12.93 -0.41 13.31
N ALA A 105 11.78 -0.34 12.64
CA ALA A 105 11.08 0.90 12.35
C ALA A 105 9.60 0.66 12.01
N LEU A 106 8.85 1.74 11.79
CA LEU A 106 7.57 1.68 11.09
C LEU A 106 7.82 1.74 9.58
N TYR A 107 7.13 0.90 8.83
CA TYR A 107 7.17 0.88 7.38
C TYR A 107 5.79 1.20 6.84
N TYR A 108 5.72 2.10 5.86
CA TYR A 108 4.47 2.54 5.27
C TYR A 108 4.40 2.12 3.81
N CYS A 109 3.25 1.62 3.40
CA CYS A 109 2.92 1.34 2.00
C CYS A 109 1.83 2.31 1.56
N ALA A 110 2.05 3.03 0.46
CA ALA A 110 1.14 4.06 -0.04
C ALA A 110 0.85 3.90 -1.53
N LEU A 111 -0.43 3.96 -1.92
CA LEU A 111 -0.85 4.01 -3.31
C LEU A 111 -0.80 5.46 -3.77
N GLN A 112 0.05 5.76 -4.74
CA GLN A 112 0.07 7.08 -5.35
C GLN A 112 -0.69 7.05 -6.68
N PRO A 113 -1.85 7.71 -6.76
CA PRO A 113 -2.57 7.84 -8.01
C PRO A 113 -1.81 8.74 -8.99
N THR A 114 -1.75 8.35 -10.25
CA THR A 114 -1.20 9.23 -11.30
C THR A 114 -2.28 10.21 -11.73
N VAL A 115 -2.09 11.50 -11.44
CA VAL A 115 -3.08 12.54 -11.78
C VAL A 115 -3.22 12.62 -13.29
N THR A 116 -4.35 12.15 -13.81
CA THR A 116 -4.69 12.21 -15.24
C THR A 116 -5.88 13.16 -15.42
N GLY A 117 -5.74 14.46 -15.13
CA GLY A 117 -6.75 15.47 -15.49
C GLY A 117 -6.89 16.72 -14.61
N ASN A 118 -6.73 17.89 -15.25
CA ASN A 118 -7.03 19.29 -14.90
C ASN A 118 -6.47 19.89 -13.57
N PRO A 119 -5.56 20.89 -13.61
CA PRO A 119 -4.93 21.49 -12.41
C PRO A 119 -5.88 22.19 -11.41
N PHE A 120 -7.17 22.31 -11.70
CA PHE A 120 -8.14 22.98 -10.83
C PHE A 120 -8.60 22.15 -9.62
N THR A 121 -8.37 20.84 -9.58
CA THR A 121 -8.73 19.98 -8.43
C THR A 121 -7.58 19.79 -7.43
N LEU A 122 -6.38 20.33 -7.71
CA LEU A 122 -5.16 20.15 -6.92
C LEU A 122 -5.09 21.03 -5.65
N HIS A 123 -6.23 21.42 -5.09
CA HIS A 123 -6.34 22.24 -3.87
C HIS A 123 -7.19 21.55 -2.79
N LYS A 124 -7.00 20.25 -2.59
CA LYS A 124 -7.38 19.61 -1.33
C LYS A 124 -6.16 18.93 -0.71
N ASN A 125 -5.45 19.75 0.06
CA ASN A 125 -4.74 19.41 1.29
C ASN A 125 -3.62 18.37 1.20
N VAL A 126 -2.45 18.86 0.80
CA VAL A 126 -1.15 18.33 1.23
C VAL A 126 -0.97 18.64 2.72
N THR A 127 -1.70 17.92 3.56
CA THR A 127 -1.36 17.73 4.98
C THR A 127 -1.09 16.24 5.12
N LEU A 128 0.04 15.87 5.72
CA LEU A 128 0.45 14.49 6.05
C LEU A 128 -0.47 13.89 7.14
N GLN A 129 -1.78 13.98 6.94
CA GLN A 129 -2.80 13.30 7.70
C GLN A 129 -3.29 12.20 6.77
N GLU A 130 -2.76 11.00 7.00
CA GLU A 130 -2.78 9.79 6.17
C GLU A 130 -3.41 9.98 4.77
N PRO A 131 -2.59 10.16 3.71
CA PRO A 131 -3.13 10.30 2.37
C PRO A 131 -3.95 9.05 2.04
N PHE A 132 -5.02 9.24 1.26
CA PHE A 132 -5.84 8.14 0.74
C PHE A 132 -4.94 6.97 0.31
N GLY A 133 -5.11 5.80 0.94
CA GLY A 133 -4.39 4.57 0.59
C GLY A 133 -3.00 4.40 1.22
N THR A 134 -2.77 4.83 2.46
CA THR A 134 -1.55 4.48 3.22
C THR A 134 -1.86 3.49 4.34
N VAL A 135 -1.03 2.45 4.50
CA VAL A 135 -1.04 1.54 5.66
C VAL A 135 0.34 1.46 6.28
N ARG A 136 0.41 1.06 7.54
CA ARG A 136 1.67 1.05 8.31
C ARG A 136 1.84 -0.26 9.06
N SER A 137 3.01 -0.85 8.93
CA SER A 137 3.35 -2.09 9.61
C SER A 137 4.68 -1.94 10.34
N LYS A 138 4.82 -2.55 11.51
CA LYS A 138 6.02 -2.42 12.35
C LYS A 138 6.99 -3.56 12.08
N VAL A 139 8.27 -3.25 11.87
CA VAL A 139 9.34 -4.27 11.88
C VAL A 139 10.09 -4.17 13.19
N HIS A 140 10.32 -5.31 13.82
CA HIS A 140 11.22 -5.45 14.95
C HIS A 140 12.29 -6.50 14.62
N ALA A 141 13.52 -6.03 14.43
CA ALA A 141 14.69 -6.86 14.23
C ALA A 141 15.48 -6.98 15.55
N SER A 142 15.81 -8.21 15.95
CA SER A 142 16.54 -8.50 17.18
C SER A 142 17.81 -9.32 16.90
N LEU A 143 18.79 -9.21 17.79
CA LEU A 143 19.98 -10.07 17.76
C LEU A 143 19.58 -11.57 17.84
N PRO A 144 20.39 -12.48 17.26
CA PRO A 144 20.16 -13.93 17.30
C PRO A 144 20.28 -14.54 18.71
#